data_AF-A0A0W8F5J9-F1
#
_entry.id   AF-A0A0W8F5J9-F1
#
_cell.length_a   1.000
_cell.length_b   1.000
_cell.length_c   1.000
_cell.angle_alpha   90.00
_cell.angle_beta   90.00
_cell.angle_gamma   90.00
#
_symmetry.space_group_name_H-M   'P 1'
#
loop_
_entity.id
_entity.type
_entity.pdbx_description
1 polymer ?
#
loop_
_entity_poly.entity_id
_entity_poly.type
_entity_poly.pdbx_seq_one_letter_code
_entity_poly.pdbx_strand_id
1 'polypeptide(L)'
;MKLGGSLIETSRDLMRVLISLANEEDYSFLVVPGGGPFADLIREINAKRGLGDEAAHWMAVLAMEQYAFFLADGNGASLSSEVRIPEKREVNVLLPYRALTEDDFCPEHSWDYTSDSIALLVAARLGLPLIKATDVDGVLIDGTVAEELFARQLLGRESCIDQGTIKLLLGDLSGLRMWVLNGTDPISFAIALRCRKGGTFINGQKLSPSY
;
A
#
# COMPACT_ATOMS: atom_id res chain seq x y z
N MET A 1 -3.84 -4.59 3.08
CA MET A 1 -4.28 -3.73 1.95
C MET A 1 -3.55 -2.42 2.06
N LYS A 2 -2.91 -1.93 1.01
CA LYS A 2 -2.41 -0.57 0.94
C LYS A 2 -3.36 0.25 0.08
N LEU A 3 -3.83 1.38 0.58
CA LEU A 3 -4.73 2.27 -0.16
C LEU A 3 -3.96 3.50 -0.66
N GLY A 4 -3.74 3.58 -1.97
CA GLY A 4 -2.98 4.66 -2.60
C GLY A 4 -3.65 6.03 -2.47
N GLY A 5 -2.83 7.06 -2.24
CA GLY A 5 -3.33 8.44 -2.09
C GLY A 5 -3.97 9.02 -3.36
N SER A 6 -3.62 8.49 -4.53
CA SER A 6 -4.27 8.83 -5.80
C SER A 6 -5.76 8.45 -5.85
N LEU A 7 -6.21 7.58 -4.94
CA LEU A 7 -7.60 7.18 -4.82
C LEU A 7 -8.41 8.06 -3.86
N ILE A 8 -7.91 9.23 -3.43
CA ILE A 8 -8.59 10.02 -2.37
C ILE A 8 -10.09 10.22 -2.63
N GLU A 9 -10.47 10.53 -3.88
CA GLU A 9 -11.86 10.75 -4.29
C GLU A 9 -12.75 9.51 -4.14
N THR A 10 -12.22 8.30 -4.38
CA THR A 10 -12.99 7.04 -4.35
C THR A 10 -12.74 6.22 -3.08
N SER A 11 -11.76 6.61 -2.27
CA SER A 11 -11.24 5.81 -1.17
C SER A 11 -12.25 5.54 -0.06
N ARG A 12 -13.18 6.46 0.21
CA ARG A 12 -14.26 6.23 1.19
C ARG A 12 -15.25 5.18 0.73
N ASP A 13 -15.55 5.14 -0.56
CA ASP A 13 -16.41 4.09 -1.14
C ASP A 13 -15.66 2.75 -1.21
N LEU A 14 -14.36 2.78 -1.49
CA LEU A 14 -13.52 1.59 -1.39
C LEU A 14 -13.49 1.03 0.04
N MET A 15 -13.39 1.88 1.06
CA MET A 15 -13.48 1.47 2.46
C MET A 15 -14.83 0.83 2.80
N ARG A 16 -15.95 1.39 2.29
CA ARG A 16 -17.28 0.77 2.45
C ARG A 16 -17.36 -0.61 1.81
N VAL A 17 -16.73 -0.80 0.65
CA VAL A 17 -16.62 -2.11 0.00
C VAL A 17 -15.83 -3.09 0.86
N LEU A 18 -14.69 -2.69 1.43
CA LEU A 18 -13.91 -3.55 2.33
C LEU A 18 -14.72 -3.95 3.58
N ILE A 19 -15.51 -3.03 4.14
CA ILE A 19 -16.41 -3.30 5.26
C ILE A 19 -17.51 -4.30 4.87
N SER A 20 -18.15 -4.13 3.71
CA SER A 20 -19.14 -5.08 3.19
C SER A 20 -18.54 -6.48 2.98
N LEU A 21 -17.37 -6.57 2.36
CA LEU A 21 -16.64 -7.83 2.19
C LEU A 21 -16.31 -8.49 3.53
N ALA A 22 -15.91 -7.72 4.54
CA ALA A 22 -15.64 -8.25 5.87
C ALA A 22 -16.91 -8.79 6.54
N ASN A 23 -18.03 -8.06 6.44
CA ASN A 23 -19.30 -8.46 7.03
C ASN A 23 -19.94 -9.68 6.35
N GLU A 24 -19.84 -9.77 5.02
CA GLU A 24 -20.60 -10.71 4.20
C GLU A 24 -19.79 -11.96 3.79
N GLU A 25 -18.47 -11.86 3.67
CA GLU A 25 -17.63 -12.87 3.01
C GLU A 25 -16.40 -13.30 3.83
N ASP A 26 -16.40 -13.08 5.15
CA ASP A 26 -15.34 -13.51 6.08
C ASP A 26 -13.94 -12.93 5.78
N TYR A 27 -13.84 -11.83 5.01
CA TYR A 27 -12.59 -11.11 4.84
C TYR A 27 -12.20 -10.33 6.11
N SER A 28 -10.90 -10.13 6.30
CA SER A 28 -10.36 -9.20 7.30
C SER A 28 -9.28 -8.36 6.66
N PHE A 29 -9.22 -7.06 6.99
CA PHE A 29 -8.32 -6.12 6.37
C PHE A 29 -7.58 -5.28 7.40
N LEU A 30 -6.25 -5.28 7.32
CA LEU A 30 -5.44 -4.17 7.81
C LEU A 30 -5.15 -3.25 6.61
N VAL A 31 -5.63 -2.02 6.67
CA VAL A 31 -5.46 -0.98 5.66
C VAL A 31 -4.29 -0.09 6.07
N VAL A 32 -3.24 -0.06 5.25
CA VAL A 32 -2.13 0.88 5.36
C VAL A 32 -2.42 2.06 4.43
N PRO A 33 -2.63 3.28 4.96
CA PRO A 33 -2.92 4.45 4.13
C PRO A 33 -1.68 4.87 3.32
N GLY A 34 -1.91 5.42 2.13
CA GLY A 34 -0.94 6.23 1.40
C GLY A 34 -0.76 7.61 2.03
N GLY A 35 0.01 8.47 1.37
CA GLY A 35 0.17 9.87 1.80
C GLY A 35 -0.83 10.85 1.17
N GLY A 36 -1.27 10.58 -0.07
CA GLY A 36 -2.21 11.42 -0.82
C GLY A 36 -1.79 12.89 -0.91
N PRO A 37 -2.74 13.82 -1.05
CA PRO A 37 -2.44 15.24 -1.17
C PRO A 37 -1.69 15.80 0.06
N PHE A 38 -1.83 15.15 1.22
CA PHE A 38 -1.09 15.52 2.42
C PHE A 38 0.42 15.33 2.22
N ALA A 39 0.84 14.18 1.68
CA ALA A 39 2.26 13.92 1.40
C ALA A 39 2.77 14.65 0.17
N ASP A 40 1.90 14.94 -0.81
CA ASP A 40 2.26 15.75 -1.98
C ASP A 40 2.68 17.17 -1.55
N LEU A 41 1.97 17.77 -0.58
CA LEU A 41 2.38 19.04 0.01
C LEU A 41 3.77 18.95 0.67
N ILE A 42 4.07 17.86 1.38
CA ILE A 42 5.39 17.65 1.98
C ILE A 42 6.46 17.53 0.89
N ARG A 43 6.18 16.80 -0.19
CA ARG A 43 7.08 16.65 -1.33
C ARG A 43 7.38 18.00 -1.98
N GLU A 44 6.37 18.85 -2.15
CA GLU A 44 6.55 20.21 -2.64
C GLU A 44 7.40 21.08 -1.71
N ILE A 45 7.13 21.03 -0.40
CA ILE A 45 7.92 21.78 0.60
C ILE A 45 9.37 21.30 0.57
N ASN A 46 9.60 19.98 0.54
CA ASN A 46 10.93 19.40 0.47
C ASN A 46 11.68 19.90 -0.78
N ALA A 47 11.04 19.85 -1.95
CA ALA A 47 11.65 20.31 -3.20
C ALA A 47 11.98 21.82 -3.18
N LYS A 48 11.15 22.64 -2.53
CA LYS A 48 11.32 24.11 -2.47
C LYS A 48 12.25 24.59 -1.36
N ARG A 49 12.39 23.83 -0.26
CA ARG A 49 13.07 24.25 0.97
C ARG A 49 14.28 23.39 1.34
N GLY A 50 14.44 22.21 0.73
CA GLY A 50 15.52 21.28 1.01
C GLY A 50 15.46 20.73 2.43
N LEU A 51 14.40 19.99 2.76
CA LEU A 51 14.35 19.29 4.05
C LEU A 51 15.39 18.16 4.05
N GLY A 52 15.92 17.85 5.23
CA GLY A 52 16.70 16.61 5.39
C GLY A 52 15.80 15.39 5.27
N ASP A 53 16.35 14.27 4.79
CA ASP A 53 15.55 13.07 4.49
C ASP A 53 14.81 12.53 5.72
N GLU A 54 15.42 12.58 6.91
CA GLU A 54 14.80 12.21 8.18
C GLU A 54 13.50 13.00 8.42
N ALA A 55 13.56 14.33 8.28
CA ALA A 55 12.41 15.20 8.52
C ALA A 55 11.35 14.99 7.43
N ALA A 56 11.76 14.89 6.16
CA ALA A 56 10.84 14.64 5.06
C ALA A 56 10.11 13.30 5.21
N HIS A 57 10.81 12.25 5.64
CA HIS A 57 10.25 10.93 5.89
C HIS A 57 9.17 10.99 6.97
N TRP A 58 9.48 11.48 8.17
CA TRP A 58 8.50 11.54 9.26
C TRP A 58 7.32 12.48 8.95
N MET A 59 7.55 13.57 8.22
CA MET A 59 6.45 14.44 7.74
C MET A 59 5.53 13.69 6.76
N ALA A 60 6.09 12.85 5.88
CA ALA A 60 5.29 12.01 4.98
C ALA A 60 4.53 10.91 5.73
N VAL A 61 5.13 10.30 6.77
CA VAL A 61 4.45 9.32 7.63
C VAL A 61 3.31 9.97 8.44
N LEU A 62 3.50 11.19 8.94
CA LEU A 62 2.42 11.99 9.55
C LEU A 62 1.29 12.32 8.58
N ALA A 63 1.61 12.58 7.31
CA ALA A 63 0.61 12.74 6.25
C ALA A 63 -0.19 11.45 6.01
N MET A 64 0.45 10.27 6.07
CA MET A 64 -0.25 8.98 6.03
C MET A 64 -1.20 8.81 7.22
N GLU A 65 -0.81 9.28 8.41
CA GLU A 65 -1.67 9.24 9.60
C GLU A 65 -2.90 10.14 9.46
N GLN A 66 -2.77 11.34 8.88
CA GLN A 66 -3.92 12.17 8.53
C GLN A 66 -4.88 11.45 7.57
N TYR A 67 -4.32 10.74 6.58
CA TYR A 67 -5.15 9.98 5.65
C TYR A 67 -5.83 8.79 6.34
N ALA A 68 -5.22 8.16 7.35
CA ALA A 68 -5.88 7.11 8.14
C ALA A 68 -7.18 7.60 8.77
N PHE A 69 -7.16 8.78 9.40
CA PHE A 69 -8.36 9.38 10.00
C PHE A 69 -9.44 9.66 8.94
N PHE A 70 -9.04 10.18 7.78
CA PHE A 70 -9.96 10.39 6.66
C PHE A 70 -10.59 9.07 6.16
N LEU A 71 -9.80 8.01 6.04
CA LEU A 71 -10.27 6.70 5.60
C LEU A 71 -11.18 6.01 6.60
N ALA A 72 -10.97 6.19 7.91
CA ALA A 72 -11.79 5.55 8.94
C ALA A 72 -13.13 6.27 9.18
N ASP A 73 -13.23 7.55 8.81
CA ASP A 73 -14.40 8.37 9.11
C ASP A 73 -15.69 7.83 8.45
N GLY A 74 -16.72 7.62 9.27
CA GLY A 74 -18.10 7.38 8.83
C GLY A 74 -18.38 6.06 8.12
N ASN A 75 -17.51 5.04 8.21
CA ASN A 75 -17.74 3.73 7.57
C ASN A 75 -17.63 2.51 8.52
N GLY A 76 -17.23 2.71 9.78
CA GLY A 76 -17.15 1.64 10.77
C GLY A 76 -15.79 0.93 10.86
N ALA A 77 -14.81 1.31 10.04
CA ALA A 77 -13.43 0.86 10.24
C ALA A 77 -12.84 1.42 11.54
N SER A 78 -12.04 0.62 12.23
CA SER A 78 -11.36 1.03 13.46
C SER A 78 -9.94 1.48 13.19
N LEU A 79 -9.47 2.52 13.87
CA LEU A 79 -8.06 2.90 13.82
C LEU A 79 -7.21 1.94 14.67
N SER A 80 -6.01 1.60 14.21
CA SER A 80 -5.04 0.79 14.96
C SER A 80 -3.69 1.50 15.01
N SER A 81 -3.14 1.72 16.20
CA SER A 81 -1.75 2.18 16.37
C SER A 81 -0.74 1.04 16.33
N GLU A 82 -1.21 -0.21 16.28
CA GLU A 82 -0.35 -1.39 16.32
C GLU A 82 -0.36 -2.11 14.97
N VAL A 83 0.82 -2.64 14.59
CA VAL A 83 0.95 -3.60 13.51
C VAL A 83 0.54 -4.98 14.03
N ARG A 84 -0.75 -5.30 13.86
CA ARG A 84 -1.33 -6.58 14.27
C ARG A 84 -2.19 -7.21 13.18
N ILE A 85 -2.37 -8.53 13.28
CA ILE A 85 -3.33 -9.25 12.43
C ILE A 85 -4.74 -8.78 12.81
N PRO A 86 -5.58 -8.38 11.84
CA PRO A 86 -6.97 -8.03 12.11
C PRO A 86 -7.75 -9.27 12.55
N GLU A 87 -8.67 -9.10 13.49
CA GLU A 87 -9.58 -10.15 13.92
C GLU A 87 -10.52 -10.56 12.77
N LYS A 88 -11.25 -11.67 12.96
CA LYS A 88 -12.20 -12.16 11.95
C LYS A 88 -13.27 -11.09 11.66
N ARG A 89 -13.46 -10.76 10.37
CA ARG A 89 -14.38 -9.70 9.89
C ARG A 89 -14.01 -8.29 10.34
N GLU A 90 -12.78 -8.06 10.79
CA GLU A 90 -12.31 -6.75 11.20
C GLU A 90 -11.70 -5.97 10.03
N VAL A 91 -12.00 -4.68 9.95
CA VAL A 91 -11.33 -3.72 9.08
C VAL A 91 -10.67 -2.66 9.93
N ASN A 92 -9.35 -2.68 9.99
CA ASN A 92 -8.54 -1.69 10.67
C ASN A 92 -7.84 -0.78 9.68
N VAL A 93 -7.70 0.50 10.03
CA VAL A 93 -6.80 1.43 9.34
C VAL A 93 -5.62 1.71 10.25
N LEU A 94 -4.42 1.37 9.79
CA LEU A 94 -3.18 1.60 10.53
C LEU A 94 -2.93 3.11 10.66
N LEU A 95 -2.55 3.55 11.86
CA LEU A 95 -1.98 4.83 12.22
C LEU A 95 -0.45 4.70 12.11
N PRO A 96 0.15 4.99 10.94
CA PRO A 96 1.52 4.56 10.67
C PRO A 96 2.55 5.33 11.48
N TYR A 97 2.30 6.61 11.78
CA TYR A 97 3.24 7.40 12.58
C TYR A 97 3.37 6.82 13.97
N ARG A 98 2.24 6.51 14.64
CA ARG A 98 2.28 5.86 15.95
C ARG A 98 3.01 4.52 15.90
N ALA A 99 2.65 3.67 14.94
CA ALA A 99 3.24 2.35 14.80
C ALA A 99 4.77 2.38 14.54
N LEU A 100 5.23 3.27 13.64
CA LEU A 100 6.64 3.33 13.25
C LEU A 100 7.50 4.09 14.27
N THR A 101 6.95 5.04 15.03
CA THR A 101 7.73 5.71 16.09
C THR A 101 8.04 4.81 17.28
N GLU A 102 7.27 3.74 17.50
CA GLU A 102 7.55 2.74 18.53
C GLU A 102 8.62 1.74 18.07
N ASP A 103 8.61 1.36 16.80
CA ASP A 103 9.57 0.43 16.20
C ASP A 103 9.71 0.75 14.71
N ASP A 104 10.76 1.49 14.38
CA ASP A 104 11.05 1.86 12.99
C ASP A 104 11.76 0.71 12.28
N PHE A 105 11.06 0.14 11.31
CA PHE A 105 11.52 -0.98 10.49
C PHE A 105 11.77 -0.61 9.03
N CYS A 106 11.77 0.69 8.72
CA CYS A 106 12.18 1.14 7.41
C CYS A 106 13.71 0.95 7.25
N PRO A 107 14.18 0.35 6.14
CA PRO A 107 15.62 0.22 5.91
C PRO A 107 16.35 1.56 5.78
N GLU A 108 15.65 2.58 5.30
CA GLU A 108 16.19 3.90 5.00
C GLU A 108 15.07 4.95 5.01
N HIS A 109 15.40 6.16 5.48
CA HIS A 109 14.55 7.33 5.32
C HIS A 109 14.93 8.06 4.04
N SER A 110 14.14 7.86 2.99
CA SER A 110 14.25 8.59 1.72
C SER A 110 12.97 8.46 0.91
N TRP A 111 12.87 9.21 -0.18
CA TRP A 111 11.72 9.12 -1.09
C TRP A 111 11.65 7.83 -1.90
N ASP A 112 12.68 6.98 -1.84
CA ASP A 112 12.62 5.63 -2.37
C ASP A 112 11.73 4.71 -1.50
N TYR A 113 11.65 4.96 -0.19
CA TYR A 113 10.87 4.16 0.75
C TYR A 113 9.65 4.94 1.23
N THR A 114 8.49 4.65 0.64
CA THR A 114 7.24 5.37 0.92
C THR A 114 6.15 4.43 1.43
N SER A 115 4.88 4.84 1.32
CA SER A 115 3.73 4.04 1.75
C SER A 115 3.67 2.62 1.17
N ASP A 116 4.22 2.36 -0.03
CA ASP A 116 4.21 1.00 -0.59
C ASP A 116 5.22 0.11 0.13
N SER A 117 6.46 0.60 0.35
CA SER A 117 7.47 -0.17 1.09
C SER A 117 7.07 -0.37 2.55
N ILE A 118 6.48 0.65 3.19
CA ILE A 118 5.94 0.54 4.55
C ILE A 118 4.86 -0.55 4.61
N ALA A 119 3.92 -0.55 3.65
CA ALA A 119 2.88 -1.57 3.61
C ALA A 119 3.42 -2.98 3.35
N LEU A 120 4.47 -3.12 2.54
CA LEU A 120 5.14 -4.41 2.30
C LEU A 120 5.83 -4.92 3.56
N LEU A 121 6.53 -4.05 4.29
CA LEU A 121 7.18 -4.41 5.56
C LEU A 121 6.16 -4.80 6.63
N VAL A 122 5.04 -4.08 6.72
CA VAL A 122 3.89 -4.43 7.59
C VAL A 122 3.34 -5.82 7.21
N ALA A 123 3.09 -6.06 5.92
CA ALA A 123 2.58 -7.34 5.46
C ALA A 123 3.57 -8.48 5.75
N ALA A 124 4.87 -8.25 5.55
CA ALA A 124 5.93 -9.20 5.85
C ALA A 124 6.00 -9.58 7.33
N ARG A 125 5.94 -8.58 8.24
CA ARG A 125 5.93 -8.81 9.70
C ARG A 125 4.75 -9.66 10.15
N LEU A 126 3.60 -9.49 9.51
CA LEU A 126 2.37 -10.22 9.84
C LEU A 126 2.23 -11.55 9.08
N GLY A 127 3.12 -11.86 8.12
CA GLY A 127 3.00 -13.03 7.26
C GLY A 127 1.76 -13.00 6.34
N LEU A 128 1.29 -11.81 5.97
CA LEU A 128 0.06 -11.60 5.20
C LEU A 128 0.36 -11.21 3.74
N PRO A 129 -0.56 -11.48 2.80
CA PRO A 129 -0.43 -10.99 1.43
C PRO A 129 -0.62 -9.46 1.36
N LEU A 130 0.18 -8.79 0.52
CA LEU A 130 0.00 -7.38 0.20
C LEU A 130 -0.81 -7.21 -1.08
N ILE A 131 -1.89 -6.43 -0.99
CA ILE A 131 -2.62 -5.87 -2.13
C ILE A 131 -2.47 -4.35 -2.06
N LYS A 132 -2.06 -3.73 -3.17
CA LYS A 132 -1.99 -2.29 -3.37
C LYS A 132 -3.15 -1.84 -4.26
N ALA A 133 -4.10 -1.12 -3.69
CA ALA A 133 -5.12 -0.41 -4.43
C ALA A 133 -4.55 0.93 -4.94
N THR A 134 -4.69 1.20 -6.23
CA THR A 134 -4.14 2.37 -6.91
C THR A 134 -5.08 2.81 -8.05
N ASP A 135 -4.79 3.93 -8.69
CA ASP A 135 -5.58 4.52 -9.78
C ASP A 135 -5.23 4.00 -11.20
N VAL A 136 -4.48 2.91 -11.29
CA VAL A 136 -4.08 2.28 -12.56
C VAL A 136 -4.46 0.79 -12.57
N ASP A 137 -4.70 0.25 -13.77
CA ASP A 137 -5.11 -1.15 -14.00
C ASP A 137 -4.07 -2.19 -13.61
N GLY A 138 -2.83 -1.78 -13.39
CA GLY A 138 -1.71 -2.62 -13.00
C GLY A 138 -0.40 -1.94 -13.39
N VAL A 139 0.64 -2.73 -13.56
CA VAL A 139 1.94 -2.24 -14.03
C VAL A 139 2.03 -2.42 -15.54
N LEU A 140 2.33 -1.32 -16.24
CA LEU A 140 2.51 -1.32 -17.69
C LEU A 140 3.92 -1.79 -18.05
N ILE A 141 4.00 -2.83 -18.90
CA ILE A 141 5.20 -3.27 -19.60
C ILE A 141 4.92 -3.19 -21.09
N ASP A 142 5.75 -2.43 -21.82
CA ASP A 142 5.65 -2.25 -23.26
C ASP A 142 4.24 -1.82 -23.75
N GLY A 143 3.59 -0.95 -22.95
CA GLY A 143 2.26 -0.41 -23.25
C GLY A 143 1.09 -1.32 -22.88
N THR A 144 1.34 -2.47 -22.26
CA THR A 144 0.31 -3.44 -21.84
C THR A 144 0.37 -3.71 -20.34
N VAL A 145 -0.78 -3.93 -19.69
CA VAL A 145 -0.83 -4.32 -18.28
C VAL A 145 -0.32 -5.76 -18.18
N ALA A 146 0.78 -5.96 -17.44
CA ALA A 146 1.30 -7.29 -17.20
C ALA A 146 0.46 -8.00 -16.13
N GLU A 147 0.04 -9.25 -16.35
CA GLU A 147 -0.67 -10.02 -15.31
C GLU A 147 0.26 -10.41 -14.14
N GLU A 148 1.52 -10.73 -14.46
CA GLU A 148 2.54 -11.14 -13.50
C GLU A 148 3.93 -10.71 -13.99
N LEU A 149 4.78 -10.22 -13.09
CA LEU A 149 6.16 -9.84 -13.41
C LEU A 149 7.09 -10.05 -12.21
N PHE A 150 8.39 -10.08 -12.47
CA PHE A 150 9.42 -10.06 -11.43
C PHE A 150 9.79 -8.63 -11.03
N ALA A 151 9.98 -8.39 -9.73
CA ALA A 151 10.39 -7.08 -9.21
C ALA A 151 11.64 -6.51 -9.93
N ARG A 152 12.59 -7.38 -10.35
CA ARG A 152 13.81 -6.95 -11.07
C ARG A 152 13.53 -6.19 -12.37
N GLN A 153 12.37 -6.43 -13.00
CA GLN A 153 11.96 -5.74 -14.23
C GLN A 153 11.59 -4.28 -13.98
N LEU A 154 11.35 -3.89 -12.72
CA LEU A 154 10.97 -2.54 -12.31
C LEU A 154 12.10 -1.75 -11.64
N LEU A 155 13.27 -2.39 -11.41
CA LEU A 155 14.39 -1.73 -10.76
C LEU A 155 14.88 -0.53 -11.60
N GLY A 156 14.89 0.64 -10.98
CA GLY A 156 15.29 1.91 -11.62
C GLY A 156 14.27 2.45 -12.63
N ARG A 157 13.08 1.84 -12.75
CA ARG A 157 12.01 2.33 -13.62
C ARG A 157 10.95 3.06 -12.81
N GLU A 158 10.49 4.20 -13.33
CA GLU A 158 9.30 4.84 -12.79
C GLU A 158 8.09 3.91 -12.98
N SER A 159 7.33 3.74 -11.91
CA SER A 159 6.14 2.91 -11.89
C SER A 159 5.17 3.42 -10.82
N CYS A 160 3.99 2.81 -10.72
CA CYS A 160 3.06 3.13 -9.64
C CYS A 160 3.55 2.66 -8.26
N ILE A 161 4.74 2.04 -8.13
CA ILE A 161 5.31 1.48 -6.91
C ILE A 161 6.65 2.14 -6.62
N ASP A 162 6.92 2.41 -5.34
CA ASP A 162 8.21 2.97 -4.91
C ASP A 162 9.39 1.99 -5.08
N GLN A 163 10.59 2.55 -5.24
CA GLN A 163 11.80 1.75 -5.49
C GLN A 163 12.24 0.95 -4.27
N GLY A 164 11.92 1.40 -3.05
CA GLY A 164 12.16 0.68 -1.81
C GLY A 164 11.45 -0.67 -1.77
N THR A 165 10.20 -0.72 -2.23
CA THR A 165 9.43 -1.96 -2.40
C THR A 165 10.14 -2.92 -3.35
N ILE A 166 10.66 -2.41 -4.48
CA ILE A 166 11.40 -3.22 -5.44
C ILE A 166 12.70 -3.76 -4.83
N LYS A 167 13.49 -2.91 -4.15
CA LYS A 167 14.72 -3.31 -3.45
C LYS A 167 14.44 -4.40 -2.41
N LEU A 168 13.37 -4.26 -1.62
CA LEU A 168 12.95 -5.25 -0.64
C LEU A 168 12.58 -6.60 -1.28
N LEU A 169 11.81 -6.60 -2.37
CA LEU A 169 11.45 -7.81 -3.12
C LEU A 169 12.63 -8.47 -3.85
N LEU A 170 13.75 -7.77 -4.03
CA LEU A 170 15.00 -8.35 -4.52
C LEU A 170 15.90 -8.87 -3.41
N GLY A 171 15.85 -8.25 -2.22
CA GLY A 171 16.64 -8.62 -1.06
C GLY A 171 15.86 -9.45 -0.03
N ASP A 172 15.67 -8.87 1.15
CA ASP A 172 15.20 -9.55 2.36
C ASP A 172 13.79 -10.15 2.20
N LEU A 173 12.94 -9.54 1.37
CA LEU A 173 11.57 -9.96 1.11
C LEU A 173 11.44 -10.68 -0.24
N SER A 174 12.52 -11.27 -0.75
CA SER A 174 12.55 -11.98 -2.03
C SER A 174 11.64 -13.20 -2.14
N GLY A 175 11.14 -13.73 -1.02
CA GLY A 175 10.12 -14.79 -0.99
C GLY A 175 8.68 -14.28 -1.02
N LEU A 176 8.46 -12.96 -1.06
CA LEU A 176 7.12 -12.37 -1.03
C LEU A 176 6.68 -11.90 -2.42
N ARG A 177 5.36 -11.70 -2.54
CA ARG A 177 4.73 -11.07 -3.70
C ARG A 177 3.75 -10.00 -3.25
N MET A 178 3.48 -9.04 -4.13
CA MET A 178 2.38 -8.09 -3.96
C MET A 178 1.46 -8.10 -5.18
N TRP A 179 0.22 -7.68 -4.99
CA TRP A 179 -0.76 -7.56 -6.06
C TRP A 179 -1.21 -6.10 -6.22
N VAL A 180 -1.05 -5.54 -7.42
CA VAL A 180 -1.51 -4.19 -7.76
C VAL A 180 -2.87 -4.27 -8.42
N LEU A 181 -3.84 -3.51 -7.90
CA LEU A 181 -5.22 -3.48 -8.40
C LEU A 181 -5.74 -2.05 -8.54
N ASN A 182 -6.59 -1.84 -9.56
CA ASN A 182 -7.27 -0.58 -9.75
C ASN A 182 -8.43 -0.40 -8.76
N GLY A 183 -8.39 0.65 -7.97
CA GLY A 183 -9.40 1.02 -6.98
C GLY A 183 -10.28 2.22 -7.38
N THR A 184 -10.20 2.70 -8.62
CA THR A 184 -11.05 3.81 -9.12
C THR A 184 -12.52 3.44 -9.19
N ASP A 185 -12.83 2.17 -9.45
CA ASP A 185 -14.19 1.63 -9.39
C ASP A 185 -14.29 0.59 -8.26
N PRO A 186 -14.88 0.93 -7.10
CA PRO A 186 -14.96 0.04 -5.95
C PRO A 186 -15.67 -1.30 -6.22
N ILE A 187 -16.64 -1.32 -7.13
CA ILE A 187 -17.37 -2.55 -7.49
C ILE A 187 -16.47 -3.50 -8.27
N SER A 188 -15.79 -2.99 -9.30
CA SER A 188 -14.84 -3.74 -10.12
C SER A 188 -13.66 -4.21 -9.28
N PHE A 189 -13.19 -3.39 -8.33
CA PHE A 189 -12.18 -3.79 -7.35
C PHE A 189 -12.63 -5.01 -6.53
N ALA A 190 -13.86 -4.99 -5.99
CA ALA A 190 -14.40 -6.13 -5.24
C ALA A 190 -14.49 -7.40 -6.08
N ILE A 191 -14.95 -7.29 -7.33
CA ILE A 191 -15.02 -8.41 -8.28
C ILE A 191 -13.61 -8.96 -8.55
N ALA A 192 -12.64 -8.09 -8.85
CA ALA A 192 -11.26 -8.47 -9.08
C ALA A 192 -10.69 -9.23 -7.89
N LEU A 193 -10.86 -8.69 -6.68
CA LEU A 193 -10.43 -9.30 -5.41
C LEU A 193 -11.03 -10.70 -5.21
N ARG A 194 -12.35 -10.85 -5.35
CA ARG A 194 -13.06 -12.14 -5.21
C ARG A 194 -12.59 -13.18 -6.22
N CYS A 195 -12.44 -12.76 -7.48
CA CYS A 195 -12.05 -13.66 -8.57
C CYS A 195 -10.54 -13.90 -8.65
N ARG A 196 -9.73 -13.20 -7.84
CA ARG A 196 -8.26 -13.15 -7.97
C ARG A 196 -7.80 -12.89 -9.41
N LYS A 197 -8.46 -11.96 -10.10
CA LYS A 197 -8.23 -11.67 -11.52
C LYS A 197 -8.14 -10.17 -11.78
N GLY A 198 -7.29 -9.81 -12.74
CA GLY A 198 -6.96 -8.42 -13.08
C GLY A 198 -5.75 -7.92 -12.31
N GLY A 199 -5.29 -6.72 -12.63
CA GLY A 199 -4.10 -6.18 -11.97
C GLY A 199 -2.80 -6.80 -12.43
N THR A 200 -1.79 -6.63 -11.58
CA THR A 200 -0.46 -7.19 -11.78
C THR A 200 0.05 -7.80 -10.48
N PHE A 201 0.46 -9.06 -10.52
CA PHE A 201 1.27 -9.63 -9.46
C PHE A 201 2.75 -9.33 -9.67
N ILE A 202 3.42 -8.91 -8.60
CA ILE A 202 4.86 -8.59 -8.61
C ILE A 202 5.54 -9.55 -7.65
N ASN A 203 6.40 -10.39 -8.20
CA ASN A 203 7.07 -11.45 -7.46
C ASN A 203 8.49 -11.04 -7.06
N GLY A 204 8.85 -11.35 -5.82
CA GLY A 204 10.22 -11.30 -5.36
C GLY A 204 11.13 -12.32 -6.05
N GLN A 205 12.43 -12.16 -5.90
CA GLN A 205 13.42 -12.91 -6.69
C GLN A 205 13.40 -14.43 -6.48
N LYS A 206 12.95 -14.91 -5.31
CA LYS A 206 12.90 -16.35 -4.97
C LYS A 206 11.57 -17.01 -5.31
N LEU A 207 10.57 -16.25 -5.77
CA LEU A 207 9.30 -16.80 -6.21
C LEU A 207 9.35 -17.18 -7.68
N SER A 208 8.91 -18.40 -8.00
CA SER A 208 8.61 -18.77 -9.38
C SER A 208 7.29 -18.10 -9.80
N PRO A 209 7.17 -17.61 -11.05
CA PRO A 209 5.90 -17.15 -11.58
C PRO A 209 4.87 -18.28 -11.53
N SER A 210 3.59 -17.93 -11.53
CA SER A 210 2.49 -18.86 -11.33
C SER A 210 2.13 -19.68 -12.59
N TYR A 211 3.03 -19.76 -13.59
CA TYR A 211 2.79 -20.45 -14.87
C TYR A 211 2.72 -21.97 -14.72
#